data_AF-A0A522RX13-F1
#
_entry.id   AF-A0A522RX13-F1
#
_cell.length_a   1.000
_cell.length_b   1.000
_cell.length_c   1.000
_cell.angle_alpha   90.00
_cell.angle_beta   90.00
_cell.angle_gamma   90.00
#
_symmetry.space_group_name_H-M   'P 1'
#
loop_
_entity.id
_entity.type
_entity.pdbx_description
1 polymer ?
#
loop_
_entity_poly.entity_id
_entity_poly.type
_entity_poly.pdbx_seq_one_letter_code
_entity_poly.pdbx_strand_id
1 'polypeptide(L)'
;MTTTAYARSEHLRALLWWLPLYLAVALVAIFTTPPIPLHSTRALAVAWDMWVHHQFLVPHINGAPYAQKAPLLFWLIHAGWAAFGVNDVWPRVLMVLIGAAQLILAQVLARRLFPERAWVARTTPWLLLALAFGFLYGLQIMYDGLVAVWVLAAALCLVPRRPRTAPYWIGYALCLGLGLLTKGPVMLVHAVPVWLLGPWWCSRARTQPARWYGYGALAVLGGCAILAAWVVPAIAVSGGAYAHSLVYQQTGGRVVDAFIHQRPFWWYVPWLGVLLFPFVLWPRMWAGILALRRPLAPGLRMLLAWLVPAFVIFSAFSSKQGYYLVPELPAAAIVVAVAIVTLRAGTHAPARSAWLRAWPLALGSFALAALLLALPPLAAGGHLPGHWLHDCARVSAPFGVIYLLLGVFVWLPGRGELRRIASASLLGSAAAYALFALAFTPAFDMRPAAQLLAHAEASGRAIGNVGDYDGQFEFMGRMTRPISNLYGQQALQDFAARHPRGLVLTYPDLLVANDLRYARLVQPYRGVWLAIWDAPTLALLERGQQPPEPAAPTILLPSAGYWRYAGVQ
;
A
#
# COMPACT_ATOMS: atom_id res chain seq x y z
N MET A 1 0.79 9.31 -44.21
CA MET A 1 0.76 8.63 -42.89
C MET A 1 -0.69 8.56 -42.42
N THR A 2 -1.23 7.35 -42.22
CA THR A 2 -2.63 7.14 -41.82
C THR A 2 -2.93 7.74 -40.45
N THR A 3 -4.17 8.19 -40.24
CA THR A 3 -4.67 8.78 -38.98
C THR A 3 -4.42 7.88 -37.75
N THR A 4 -4.33 6.56 -37.95
CA THR A 4 -3.94 5.57 -36.94
C THR A 4 -2.46 5.63 -36.54
N ALA A 5 -1.54 5.85 -37.48
CA ALA A 5 -0.12 6.05 -37.17
C ALA A 5 0.10 7.36 -36.41
N TYR A 6 -0.61 8.42 -36.79
CA TYR A 6 -0.58 9.70 -36.07
C TYR A 6 -1.14 9.56 -34.64
N ALA A 7 -2.29 8.90 -34.47
CA ALA A 7 -2.88 8.64 -33.16
C ALA A 7 -1.96 7.79 -32.25
N ARG A 8 -1.31 6.75 -32.78
CA ARG A 8 -0.31 5.96 -32.04
C ARG A 8 0.89 6.81 -31.62
N SER A 9 1.39 7.69 -32.51
CA SER A 9 2.50 8.59 -32.19
C SER A 9 2.14 9.63 -31.11
N GLU A 10 0.90 10.14 -31.09
CA GLU A 10 0.37 11.02 -30.05
C GLU A 10 0.22 10.29 -28.70
N HIS A 11 -0.22 9.03 -28.74
CA HIS A 11 -0.30 8.18 -27.55
C HIS A 11 1.09 7.94 -26.93
N LEU A 12 2.08 7.54 -27.74
CA LEU A 12 3.46 7.36 -27.27
C LEU A 12 4.03 8.68 -26.73
N ARG A 13 3.86 9.79 -27.46
CA ARG A 13 4.29 11.13 -27.01
C ARG A 13 3.67 11.56 -25.68
N ALA A 14 2.44 11.14 -25.39
CA ALA A 14 1.79 11.44 -24.13
C ALA A 14 2.32 10.61 -22.94
N LEU A 15 3.03 9.51 -23.19
CA LEU A 15 3.69 8.66 -22.19
C LEU A 15 5.16 9.05 -21.95
N LEU A 16 5.82 9.71 -22.91
CA LEU A 16 7.27 9.91 -22.96
C LEU A 16 7.92 10.57 -21.73
N TRP A 17 7.18 11.30 -20.90
CA TRP A 17 7.80 12.13 -19.85
C TRP A 17 7.49 11.68 -18.42
N TRP A 18 6.25 11.28 -18.14
CA TRP A 18 5.87 10.90 -16.77
C TRP A 18 6.12 9.42 -16.49
N LEU A 19 6.00 8.55 -17.50
CA LEU A 19 6.12 7.10 -17.29
C LEU A 19 7.57 6.69 -17.01
N PRO A 20 8.58 7.12 -17.79
CA PRO A 20 9.99 6.82 -17.45
C PRO A 20 10.39 7.40 -16.09
N LEU A 21 9.93 8.62 -15.77
CA LEU A 21 10.18 9.25 -14.48
C LEU A 21 9.58 8.43 -13.33
N TYR A 22 8.31 8.04 -13.44
CA TYR A 22 7.65 7.20 -12.44
C TYR A 22 8.37 5.86 -12.28
N LEU A 23 8.67 5.16 -13.38
CA LEU A 23 9.35 3.86 -13.33
C LEU A 23 10.74 3.98 -12.68
N ALA A 24 11.54 4.98 -13.07
CA ALA A 24 12.86 5.20 -12.49
C ALA A 24 12.76 5.47 -10.98
N VAL A 25 11.91 6.42 -10.57
CA VAL A 25 11.78 6.79 -9.16
C VAL A 25 11.18 5.66 -8.33
N ALA A 26 10.14 4.98 -8.82
CA ALA A 26 9.48 3.88 -8.11
C ALA A 26 10.38 2.65 -7.99
N LEU A 27 11.15 2.29 -9.03
CA LEU A 27 12.12 1.20 -8.97
C LEU A 27 13.26 1.52 -7.99
N VAL A 28 13.84 2.72 -8.05
CA VAL A 28 14.87 3.09 -7.07
C VAL A 28 14.29 3.08 -5.66
N ALA A 29 13.15 3.75 -5.43
CA ALA A 29 12.54 3.85 -4.12
C ALA A 29 12.17 2.49 -3.55
N ILE A 30 11.50 1.63 -4.33
CA ILE A 30 11.02 0.36 -3.81
C ILE A 30 12.18 -0.49 -3.31
N PHE A 31 13.36 -0.48 -3.95
CA PHE A 31 14.51 -1.31 -3.54
C PHE A 31 15.40 -0.70 -2.44
N THR A 32 15.08 0.48 -1.89
CA THR A 32 15.87 1.10 -0.81
C THR A 32 15.74 0.42 0.55
N THR A 33 14.66 -0.36 0.77
CA THR A 33 14.44 -1.15 1.99
C THR A 33 14.35 -2.63 1.65
N PRO A 34 14.43 -3.57 2.61
CA PRO A 34 13.82 -4.89 2.45
C PRO A 34 12.28 -4.78 2.43
N PRO A 35 11.54 -5.86 2.07
CA PRO A 35 10.10 -5.91 2.26
C PRO A 35 9.69 -5.60 3.71
N ILE A 36 8.85 -4.59 3.89
CA ILE A 36 8.47 -4.09 5.22
C ILE A 36 7.53 -5.11 5.94
N PRO A 37 7.76 -5.40 7.24
CA PRO A 37 6.89 -6.20 8.09
C PRO A 37 5.39 -5.82 8.06
N LEU A 38 4.51 -6.74 8.49
CA LEU A 38 3.03 -6.62 8.53
C LEU A 38 2.32 -6.58 7.17
N HIS A 39 2.90 -5.89 6.18
CA HIS A 39 2.31 -5.74 4.84
C HIS A 39 3.03 -6.62 3.83
N SER A 40 4.26 -6.25 3.48
CA SER A 40 4.98 -6.89 2.39
C SER A 40 5.50 -8.27 2.78
N THR A 41 6.03 -8.43 4.00
CA THR A 41 6.49 -9.74 4.49
C THR A 41 5.34 -10.73 4.58
N ARG A 42 4.17 -10.33 5.08
CA ARG A 42 3.00 -11.20 5.22
C ARG A 42 2.49 -11.69 3.87
N ALA A 43 2.40 -10.80 2.88
CA ALA A 43 2.01 -11.18 1.52
C ALA A 43 3.01 -12.16 0.89
N LEU A 44 4.30 -11.94 1.12
CA LEU A 44 5.37 -12.83 0.67
C LEU A 44 5.38 -14.16 1.41
N ALA A 45 5.11 -14.19 2.72
CA ALA A 45 5.02 -15.41 3.51
C ALA A 45 3.86 -16.28 3.04
N VAL A 46 2.69 -15.69 2.74
CA VAL A 46 1.57 -16.43 2.14
C VAL A 46 1.95 -17.00 0.77
N ALA A 47 2.52 -16.17 -0.10
CA ALA A 47 2.94 -16.63 -1.43
C ALA A 47 4.00 -17.74 -1.33
N TRP A 48 4.94 -17.61 -0.40
CA TRP A 48 5.99 -18.59 -0.14
C TRP A 48 5.45 -19.92 0.35
N ASP A 49 4.57 -19.89 1.35
CA ASP A 49 3.98 -21.09 1.95
C ASP A 49 3.17 -21.87 0.91
N MET A 50 2.36 -21.17 0.11
CA MET A 50 1.65 -21.74 -1.04
C MET A 50 2.60 -22.37 -2.07
N TRP A 51 3.74 -21.72 -2.35
CA TRP A 51 4.69 -22.16 -3.36
C TRP A 51 5.45 -23.42 -2.93
N VAL A 52 5.97 -23.43 -1.70
CA VAL A 52 6.74 -24.54 -1.13
C VAL A 52 5.88 -25.80 -1.00
N HIS A 53 4.63 -25.65 -0.58
CA HIS A 53 3.73 -26.78 -0.36
C HIS A 53 2.91 -27.16 -1.60
N HIS A 54 3.15 -26.53 -2.76
CA HIS A 54 2.39 -26.73 -3.99
C HIS A 54 0.87 -26.52 -3.83
N GLN A 55 0.47 -25.63 -2.92
CA GLN A 55 -0.93 -25.32 -2.60
C GLN A 55 -1.36 -24.00 -3.23
N PHE A 56 -1.75 -24.07 -4.51
CA PHE A 56 -2.12 -22.88 -5.28
C PHE A 56 -3.60 -22.51 -5.20
N LEU A 57 -4.46 -23.43 -4.74
CA LEU A 57 -5.89 -23.20 -4.65
C LEU A 57 -6.27 -22.41 -3.38
N VAL A 58 -5.70 -22.77 -2.23
CA VAL A 58 -6.06 -22.20 -0.93
C VAL A 58 -4.86 -21.44 -0.41
N PRO A 59 -4.95 -20.12 -0.14
CA PRO A 59 -3.86 -19.39 0.48
C PRO A 59 -3.52 -20.00 1.84
N HIS A 60 -2.23 -20.14 2.14
CA HIS A 60 -1.72 -20.67 3.40
C HIS A 60 -0.68 -19.74 3.97
N ILE A 61 -0.59 -19.69 5.29
CA ILE A 61 0.49 -19.01 6.00
C ILE A 61 0.86 -19.85 7.22
N ASN A 62 2.16 -20.05 7.45
CA ASN A 62 2.67 -20.81 8.58
C ASN A 62 2.05 -22.21 8.69
N GLY A 63 1.82 -22.88 7.56
CA GLY A 63 1.24 -24.23 7.49
C GLY A 63 -0.26 -24.31 7.77
N ALA A 64 -0.97 -23.18 7.86
CA ALA A 64 -2.41 -23.13 8.11
C ALA A 64 -3.17 -22.37 6.99
N PRO A 65 -4.43 -22.75 6.68
CA PRO A 65 -5.25 -22.03 5.72
C PRO A 65 -5.46 -20.55 6.09
N TYR A 66 -5.23 -19.67 5.13
CA TYR A 66 -5.32 -18.22 5.26
C TYR A 66 -6.55 -17.66 4.53
N ALA A 67 -7.71 -17.73 5.19
CA ALA A 67 -9.01 -17.34 4.64
C ALA A 67 -9.23 -15.80 4.50
N GLN A 68 -8.25 -14.99 4.89
CA GLN A 68 -8.41 -13.54 4.98
C GLN A 68 -8.34 -12.83 3.62
N LYS A 69 -7.69 -13.44 2.61
CA LYS A 69 -7.42 -12.83 1.30
C LYS A 69 -7.70 -13.81 0.16
N ALA A 70 -8.09 -13.24 -0.98
CA ALA A 70 -8.27 -13.97 -2.23
C ALA A 70 -6.92 -14.10 -2.98
N PRO A 71 -6.79 -15.03 -3.96
CA PRO A 71 -5.49 -15.56 -4.35
C PRO A 71 -4.79 -14.79 -5.48
N LEU A 72 -5.46 -13.85 -6.15
CA LEU A 72 -4.95 -13.33 -7.43
C LEU A 72 -3.57 -12.68 -7.33
N LEU A 73 -3.31 -11.92 -6.26
CA LEU A 73 -1.99 -11.31 -6.07
C LEU A 73 -0.90 -12.38 -5.91
N PHE A 74 -1.19 -13.47 -5.19
CA PHE A 74 -0.25 -14.57 -4.99
C PHE A 74 0.01 -15.32 -6.30
N TRP A 75 -1.02 -15.57 -7.10
CA TRP A 75 -0.86 -16.17 -8.42
C TRP A 75 0.01 -15.32 -9.36
N LEU A 76 -0.11 -13.99 -9.30
CA LEU A 76 0.77 -13.11 -10.08
C LEU A 76 2.22 -13.14 -9.57
N ILE A 77 2.43 -13.28 -8.27
CA ILE A 77 3.76 -13.51 -7.69
C ILE A 77 4.33 -14.85 -8.17
N HIS A 78 3.56 -15.94 -8.07
CA HIS A 78 3.93 -17.29 -8.50
C HIS A 78 4.23 -17.35 -10.00
N ALA A 79 3.47 -16.65 -10.84
CA ALA A 79 3.73 -16.59 -12.28
C ALA A 79 5.14 -16.04 -12.60
N GLY A 80 5.59 -15.01 -11.88
CA GLY A 80 6.95 -14.52 -12.04
C GLY A 80 8.00 -15.39 -11.36
N TRP A 81 7.68 -16.06 -10.25
CA TRP A 81 8.60 -17.06 -9.69
C TRP A 81 8.79 -18.28 -10.61
N ALA A 82 7.76 -18.69 -11.33
CA ALA A 82 7.86 -19.74 -12.34
C ALA A 82 8.76 -19.31 -13.51
N ALA A 83 8.77 -18.03 -13.87
CA ALA A 83 9.57 -17.50 -14.98
C ALA A 83 11.02 -17.11 -14.59
N PHE A 84 11.21 -16.57 -13.38
CA PHE A 84 12.46 -15.92 -12.97
C PHE A 84 13.09 -16.54 -11.70
N GLY A 85 12.53 -17.65 -11.21
CA GLY A 85 12.89 -18.25 -9.94
C GLY A 85 12.33 -17.48 -8.73
N VAL A 86 12.38 -18.11 -7.55
CA VAL A 86 11.86 -17.49 -6.33
C VAL A 86 12.79 -16.38 -5.84
N ASN A 87 12.30 -15.15 -5.82
CA ASN A 87 13.04 -13.97 -5.37
C ASN A 87 12.07 -12.88 -4.87
N ASP A 88 12.60 -11.85 -4.22
CA ASP A 88 11.83 -10.68 -3.77
C ASP A 88 11.79 -9.54 -4.81
N VAL A 89 12.57 -9.65 -5.90
CA VAL A 89 12.66 -8.67 -6.99
C VAL A 89 11.35 -8.62 -7.80
N TRP A 90 10.85 -9.77 -8.27
CA TRP A 90 9.63 -9.84 -9.09
C TRP A 90 8.41 -9.26 -8.39
N PRO A 91 8.06 -9.65 -7.14
CA PRO A 91 6.91 -9.08 -6.44
C PRO A 91 6.95 -7.55 -6.32
N ARG A 92 8.16 -6.97 -6.20
CA ARG A 92 8.36 -5.51 -6.12
C ARG A 92 8.22 -4.85 -7.48
N VAL A 93 8.84 -5.42 -8.52
CA VAL A 93 8.65 -4.97 -9.90
C VAL A 93 7.17 -5.03 -10.28
N LEU A 94 6.44 -6.08 -9.89
CA LEU A 94 5.01 -6.22 -10.08
C LEU A 94 4.22 -5.05 -9.46
N MET A 95 4.57 -4.60 -8.25
CA MET A 95 3.93 -3.43 -7.63
C MET A 95 4.17 -2.14 -8.43
N VAL A 96 5.40 -1.94 -8.92
CA VAL A 96 5.72 -0.79 -9.78
C VAL A 96 4.91 -0.84 -11.07
N LEU A 97 4.79 -2.01 -11.70
CA LEU A 97 4.00 -2.22 -12.92
C LEU A 97 2.50 -1.99 -12.68
N ILE A 98 1.97 -2.40 -11.52
CA ILE A 98 0.59 -2.13 -11.11
C ILE A 98 0.35 -0.62 -11.00
N GLY A 99 1.25 0.13 -10.37
CA GLY A 99 1.13 1.60 -10.30
C GLY A 99 1.24 2.26 -11.68
N ALA A 100 2.13 1.77 -12.55
CA ALA A 100 2.20 2.24 -13.94
C ALA A 100 0.89 1.97 -14.70
N ALA A 101 0.29 0.78 -14.52
CA ALA A 101 -1.00 0.44 -15.10
C ALA A 101 -2.11 1.39 -14.64
N GLN A 102 -2.15 1.75 -13.34
CA GLN A 102 -3.10 2.74 -12.83
C GLN A 102 -2.95 4.10 -13.54
N LEU A 103 -1.72 4.60 -13.70
CA LEU A 103 -1.45 5.87 -14.37
C LEU A 103 -1.91 5.85 -15.84
N ILE A 104 -1.61 4.76 -16.57
CA ILE A 104 -2.01 4.57 -17.97
C ILE A 104 -3.55 4.51 -18.07
N LEU A 105 -4.20 3.67 -17.26
CA LEU A 105 -5.65 3.50 -17.31
C LEU A 105 -6.38 4.79 -16.89
N ALA A 106 -5.89 5.52 -15.90
CA ALA A 106 -6.44 6.82 -15.50
C ALA A 106 -6.34 7.83 -16.65
N GLN A 107 -5.22 7.89 -17.36
CA GLN A 107 -5.07 8.73 -18.54
C GLN A 107 -6.04 8.33 -19.67
N VAL A 108 -6.21 7.03 -19.92
CA VAL A 108 -7.14 6.52 -20.95
C VAL A 108 -8.58 6.86 -20.57
N LEU A 109 -8.95 6.71 -19.29
CA LEU A 109 -10.28 7.04 -18.79
C LEU A 109 -10.54 8.54 -18.90
N ALA A 110 -9.61 9.38 -18.45
CA ALA A 110 -9.69 10.83 -18.58
C ALA A 110 -9.91 11.28 -20.03
N ARG A 111 -9.17 10.68 -20.98
CA ARG A 111 -9.33 10.95 -22.42
C ARG A 111 -10.71 10.56 -22.93
N ARG A 112 -11.25 9.45 -22.44
CA ARG A 112 -12.56 8.94 -22.86
C ARG A 112 -13.72 9.76 -22.28
N LEU A 113 -13.58 10.23 -21.04
CA LEU A 113 -14.57 11.06 -20.36
C LEU A 113 -14.59 12.50 -20.88
N PHE A 114 -13.43 13.03 -21.29
CA PHE A 114 -13.27 14.43 -21.73
C PHE A 114 -12.52 14.51 -23.07
N PRO A 115 -13.09 13.98 -24.18
CA PRO A 115 -12.41 13.91 -25.47
C PRO A 115 -12.03 15.28 -26.03
N GLU A 116 -12.87 16.29 -25.82
CA GLU A 116 -12.63 17.67 -26.29
C GLU A 116 -11.62 18.45 -25.43
N ARG A 117 -11.14 17.85 -24.32
CA ARG A 117 -10.21 18.49 -23.37
C ARG A 117 -8.97 17.63 -23.20
N ALA A 118 -8.16 17.52 -24.26
CA ALA A 118 -6.95 16.69 -24.28
C ALA A 118 -5.99 16.92 -23.10
N TRP A 119 -5.94 18.16 -22.57
CA TRP A 119 -5.14 18.50 -21.39
C TRP A 119 -5.56 17.79 -20.11
N VAL A 120 -6.83 17.42 -19.94
CA VAL A 120 -7.28 16.62 -18.79
C VAL A 120 -6.53 15.30 -18.78
N ALA A 121 -6.57 14.56 -19.90
CA ALA A 121 -5.86 13.29 -20.03
C ALA A 121 -4.34 13.42 -19.92
N ARG A 122 -3.75 14.52 -20.42
CA ARG A 122 -2.30 14.75 -20.33
C ARG A 122 -1.84 15.13 -18.91
N THR A 123 -2.72 15.63 -18.06
CA THR A 123 -2.38 16.08 -16.69
C THR A 123 -2.75 15.06 -15.61
N THR A 124 -3.76 14.22 -15.83
CA THR A 124 -4.16 13.15 -14.90
C THR A 124 -3.01 12.29 -14.37
N PRO A 125 -2.11 11.72 -15.20
CA PRO A 125 -1.05 10.85 -14.67
C PRO A 125 -0.05 11.63 -13.82
N TRP A 126 0.25 12.90 -14.16
CA TRP A 126 1.09 13.77 -13.32
C TRP A 126 0.46 14.04 -11.96
N LEU A 127 -0.87 14.23 -11.92
CA LEU A 127 -1.55 14.44 -10.65
C LEU A 127 -1.55 13.16 -9.82
N LEU A 128 -1.87 12.02 -10.43
CA LEU A 128 -1.97 10.74 -9.73
C LEU A 128 -0.61 10.29 -9.16
N LEU A 129 0.49 10.40 -9.93
CA LEU A 129 1.83 10.01 -9.45
C LEU A 129 2.37 10.91 -8.33
N ALA A 130 1.81 12.10 -8.15
CA ALA A 130 2.26 13.06 -7.16
C ALA A 130 1.62 12.85 -5.79
N LEU A 131 0.53 12.07 -5.72
CA LEU A 131 -0.17 11.79 -4.46
C LEU A 131 0.73 10.96 -3.56
N ALA A 132 1.31 11.58 -2.53
CA ALA A 132 2.35 10.98 -1.71
C ALA A 132 1.87 9.68 -1.05
N PHE A 133 0.65 9.68 -0.50
CA PHE A 133 0.05 8.49 0.09
C PHE A 133 -0.06 7.35 -0.92
N GLY A 134 -0.58 7.63 -2.12
CA GLY A 134 -0.73 6.63 -3.19
C GLY A 134 0.61 6.08 -3.66
N PHE A 135 1.63 6.94 -3.81
CA PHE A 135 2.98 6.52 -4.18
C PHE A 135 3.61 5.62 -3.12
N LEU A 136 3.64 6.06 -1.85
CA LEU A 136 4.29 5.32 -0.75
C LEU A 136 3.61 3.97 -0.48
N TYR A 137 2.27 3.91 -0.49
CA TYR A 137 1.55 2.64 -0.37
C TYR A 137 1.76 1.75 -1.61
N GLY A 138 1.93 2.34 -2.79
CA GLY A 138 2.27 1.61 -4.01
C GLY A 138 3.65 0.94 -3.99
N LEU A 139 4.54 1.32 -3.07
CA LEU A 139 5.83 0.64 -2.86
C LEU A 139 5.71 -0.63 -1.99
N GLN A 140 4.55 -0.87 -1.36
CA GLN A 140 4.32 -2.05 -0.53
C GLN A 140 3.67 -3.17 -1.35
N ILE A 141 4.00 -4.43 -1.04
CA ILE A 141 3.38 -5.59 -1.69
C ILE A 141 1.98 -5.78 -1.10
N MET A 142 1.01 -5.06 -1.66
CA MET A 142 -0.36 -4.95 -1.17
C MET A 142 -1.40 -5.09 -2.29
N TYR A 143 -2.60 -5.47 -1.91
CA TYR A 143 -3.72 -5.77 -2.80
C TYR A 143 -4.38 -4.51 -3.38
N ASP A 144 -4.32 -3.38 -2.67
CA ASP A 144 -5.09 -2.16 -2.95
C ASP A 144 -4.78 -1.54 -4.32
N GLY A 145 -3.50 -1.50 -4.70
CA GLY A 145 -3.10 -1.01 -6.02
C GLY A 145 -3.65 -1.87 -7.16
N LEU A 146 -3.69 -3.19 -6.96
CA LEU A 146 -4.25 -4.11 -7.97
C LEU A 146 -5.77 -3.97 -8.06
N VAL A 147 -6.48 -3.79 -6.94
CA VAL A 147 -7.92 -3.45 -6.95
C VAL A 147 -8.15 -2.16 -7.73
N ALA A 148 -7.34 -1.11 -7.51
CA ALA A 148 -7.47 0.16 -8.23
C ALA A 148 -7.34 -0.02 -9.76
N VAL A 149 -6.46 -0.90 -10.24
CA VAL A 149 -6.36 -1.28 -11.66
C VAL A 149 -7.68 -1.86 -12.17
N TRP A 150 -8.28 -2.80 -11.43
CA TRP A 150 -9.54 -3.43 -11.83
C TRP A 150 -10.72 -2.47 -11.78
N VAL A 151 -10.77 -1.55 -10.80
CA VAL A 151 -11.80 -0.51 -10.73
C VAL A 151 -11.69 0.45 -11.93
N LEU A 152 -10.47 0.91 -12.27
CA LEU A 152 -10.22 1.73 -13.45
C LEU A 152 -10.62 1.01 -14.75
N ALA A 153 -10.27 -0.27 -14.89
CA ALA A 153 -10.62 -1.08 -16.04
C ALA A 153 -12.14 -1.31 -16.14
N ALA A 154 -12.81 -1.54 -15.01
CA ALA A 154 -14.27 -1.66 -14.92
C ALA A 154 -14.97 -0.35 -15.33
N ALA A 155 -14.51 0.79 -14.81
CA ALA A 155 -14.99 2.12 -15.20
C ALA A 155 -14.79 2.37 -16.72
N LEU A 156 -13.65 1.96 -17.28
CA LEU A 156 -13.41 2.02 -18.72
C LEU A 156 -14.36 1.12 -19.51
N CYS A 157 -14.75 -0.03 -19.00
CA CYS A 157 -15.73 -0.90 -19.66
C CYS A 157 -17.14 -0.28 -19.66
N LEU A 158 -17.50 0.46 -18.61
CA LEU A 158 -18.78 1.18 -18.52
C LEU A 158 -18.84 2.39 -19.46
N VAL A 159 -17.70 3.00 -19.80
CA VAL A 159 -17.61 4.14 -20.72
C VAL A 159 -17.33 3.65 -22.15
N PRO A 160 -18.30 3.72 -23.08
CA PRO A 160 -18.11 3.23 -24.43
C PRO A 160 -16.96 3.92 -25.16
N ARG A 161 -16.15 3.16 -25.89
CA ARG A 161 -15.12 3.71 -26.80
C ARG A 161 -15.78 4.08 -28.13
N ARG A 162 -15.64 5.33 -28.59
CA ARG A 162 -16.11 5.73 -29.93
C ARG A 162 -15.51 4.81 -31.01
N PRO A 163 -16.28 4.32 -32.00
CA PRO A 163 -17.69 4.64 -32.28
C PRO A 163 -18.73 3.76 -31.55
N ARG A 164 -18.31 2.80 -30.71
CA ARG A 164 -19.25 1.93 -29.98
C ARG A 164 -20.16 2.76 -29.09
N THR A 165 -21.45 2.43 -29.12
CA THR A 165 -22.48 3.14 -28.35
C THR A 165 -22.87 2.40 -27.07
N ALA A 166 -22.41 1.16 -26.88
CA ALA A 166 -22.73 0.33 -25.72
C ALA A 166 -21.49 0.09 -24.84
N PRO A 167 -21.67 -0.01 -23.50
CA PRO A 167 -20.63 -0.52 -22.60
C PRO A 167 -20.15 -1.91 -22.99
N TYR A 168 -18.93 -2.25 -22.58
CA TYR A 168 -18.38 -3.59 -22.77
C TYR A 168 -18.65 -4.46 -21.53
N TRP A 169 -19.85 -5.04 -21.48
CA TRP A 169 -20.34 -5.77 -20.30
C TRP A 169 -19.52 -7.02 -19.94
N ILE A 170 -19.03 -7.76 -20.94
CA ILE A 170 -18.15 -8.93 -20.70
C ILE A 170 -16.84 -8.48 -20.02
N GLY A 171 -16.23 -7.40 -20.53
CA GLY A 171 -15.04 -6.82 -19.89
C GLY A 171 -15.32 -6.30 -18.49
N TYR A 172 -16.50 -5.70 -18.27
CA TYR A 172 -16.93 -5.27 -16.93
C TYR A 172 -17.07 -6.47 -15.97
N ALA A 173 -17.66 -7.58 -16.42
CA ALA A 173 -17.77 -8.82 -15.64
C ALA A 173 -16.40 -9.40 -15.29
N LEU A 174 -15.47 -9.46 -16.26
CA LEU A 174 -14.08 -9.90 -16.02
C LEU A 174 -13.38 -9.00 -14.98
N CYS A 175 -13.47 -7.68 -15.13
CA CYS A 175 -12.83 -6.75 -14.21
C CYS A 175 -13.41 -6.87 -12.79
N LEU A 176 -14.73 -7.04 -12.65
CA LEU A 176 -15.37 -7.32 -11.37
C LEU A 176 -14.85 -8.63 -10.76
N GLY A 177 -14.82 -9.72 -11.54
CA GLY A 177 -14.32 -11.02 -11.07
C GLY A 177 -12.86 -10.97 -10.62
N LEU A 178 -11.99 -10.32 -11.39
CA LEU A 178 -10.57 -10.18 -11.04
C LEU A 178 -10.36 -9.26 -9.82
N GLY A 179 -11.15 -8.20 -9.69
CA GLY A 179 -11.16 -7.36 -8.48
C GLY A 179 -11.64 -8.11 -7.24
N LEU A 180 -12.69 -8.93 -7.38
CA LEU A 180 -13.17 -9.84 -6.34
C LEU A 180 -12.11 -10.88 -5.94
N LEU A 181 -11.38 -11.47 -6.91
CA LEU A 181 -10.27 -12.38 -6.65
C LEU A 181 -9.02 -11.70 -6.07
N THR A 182 -8.97 -10.37 -6.07
CA THR A 182 -7.87 -9.59 -5.46
C THR A 182 -8.14 -9.31 -3.99
N LYS A 183 -9.32 -8.77 -3.67
CA LYS A 183 -9.62 -8.28 -2.31
C LYS A 183 -11.06 -8.57 -1.84
N GLY A 184 -11.73 -9.53 -2.48
CA GLY A 184 -13.08 -9.94 -2.12
C GLY A 184 -14.14 -8.87 -2.41
N PRO A 185 -15.25 -8.84 -1.65
CA PRO A 185 -16.45 -8.07 -1.99
C PRO A 185 -16.24 -6.55 -2.00
N VAL A 186 -15.14 -6.04 -1.43
CA VAL A 186 -14.82 -4.61 -1.43
C VAL A 186 -14.74 -4.03 -2.85
N MET A 187 -14.38 -4.84 -3.86
CA MET A 187 -14.43 -4.45 -5.27
C MET A 187 -15.79 -3.87 -5.68
N LEU A 188 -16.88 -4.43 -5.14
CA LEU A 188 -18.24 -3.99 -5.45
C LEU A 188 -18.54 -2.60 -4.91
N VAL A 189 -17.99 -2.23 -3.75
CA VAL A 189 -18.14 -0.88 -3.16
C VAL A 189 -17.62 0.19 -4.12
N HIS A 190 -16.54 -0.09 -4.84
CA HIS A 190 -15.95 0.86 -5.79
C HIS A 190 -16.68 0.89 -7.14
N ALA A 191 -17.00 -0.28 -7.71
CA ALA A 191 -17.45 -0.38 -9.10
C ALA A 191 -18.97 -0.33 -9.28
N VAL A 192 -19.75 -0.96 -8.39
CA VAL A 192 -21.20 -1.10 -8.53
C VAL A 192 -21.92 0.26 -8.48
N PRO A 193 -21.58 1.20 -7.58
CA PRO A 193 -22.25 2.51 -7.57
C PRO A 193 -22.12 3.28 -8.89
N VAL A 194 -20.99 3.16 -9.59
CA VAL A 194 -20.78 3.78 -10.90
C VAL A 194 -21.78 3.25 -11.93
N TRP A 195 -22.01 1.93 -11.93
CA TRP A 195 -23.02 1.31 -12.79
C TRP A 195 -24.46 1.68 -12.38
N LEU A 196 -24.80 1.59 -11.08
CA LEU A 196 -26.15 1.89 -10.59
C LEU A 196 -26.56 3.34 -10.87
N LEU A 197 -25.64 4.29 -10.67
CA LEU A 197 -25.86 5.70 -10.96
C LEU A 197 -25.71 6.03 -12.46
N GLY A 198 -25.63 5.02 -13.33
CA GLY A 198 -25.60 5.12 -14.78
C GLY A 198 -26.53 6.19 -15.36
N PRO A 199 -27.84 6.21 -15.02
CA PRO A 199 -28.77 7.22 -15.56
C PRO A 199 -28.38 8.66 -15.24
N TRP A 200 -27.65 8.90 -14.15
CA TRP A 200 -27.20 10.25 -13.80
C TRP A 200 -26.11 10.75 -14.75
N TRP A 201 -25.22 9.89 -15.25
CA TRP A 201 -24.06 10.30 -16.04
C TRP A 201 -24.04 9.79 -17.50
N CYS A 202 -24.81 8.77 -17.85
CA CYS A 202 -24.83 8.14 -19.17
C CYS A 202 -26.21 8.33 -19.85
N SER A 203 -26.23 8.85 -21.08
CA SER A 203 -27.48 9.02 -21.83
C SER A 203 -28.16 7.69 -22.14
N ARG A 204 -27.39 6.66 -22.49
CA ARG A 204 -27.92 5.32 -22.79
C ARG A 204 -28.57 4.67 -21.59
N ALA A 205 -28.02 4.86 -20.38
CA ALA A 205 -28.63 4.36 -19.16
C ALA A 205 -30.01 4.99 -18.90
N ARG A 206 -30.21 6.25 -19.33
CA ARG A 206 -31.53 6.91 -19.28
C ARG A 206 -32.49 6.43 -20.36
N THR A 207 -32.00 6.23 -21.59
CA THR A 207 -32.87 5.87 -22.72
C THR A 207 -33.17 4.37 -22.82
N GLN A 208 -32.31 3.51 -22.27
CA GLN A 208 -32.45 2.05 -22.29
C GLN A 208 -32.22 1.44 -20.88
N PRO A 209 -33.00 1.84 -19.86
CA PRO A 209 -32.74 1.44 -18.47
C PRO A 209 -32.82 -0.08 -18.28
N ALA A 210 -33.80 -0.75 -18.86
CA ALA A 210 -33.94 -2.21 -18.78
C ALA A 210 -32.69 -2.94 -19.30
N ARG A 211 -32.13 -2.52 -20.44
CA ARG A 211 -30.89 -3.12 -20.99
C ARG A 211 -29.67 -2.78 -20.14
N TRP A 212 -29.58 -1.54 -19.64
CA TRP A 212 -28.47 -1.09 -18.80
C TRP A 212 -28.39 -1.89 -17.49
N TYR A 213 -29.53 -2.04 -16.81
CA TYR A 213 -29.58 -2.78 -15.56
C TYR A 213 -29.54 -4.30 -15.78
N GLY A 214 -30.21 -4.81 -16.82
CA GLY A 214 -30.17 -6.24 -17.14
C GLY A 214 -28.77 -6.75 -17.46
N TYR A 215 -28.04 -6.08 -18.36
CA TYR A 215 -26.67 -6.48 -18.69
C TYR A 215 -25.68 -6.20 -17.56
N GLY A 216 -25.88 -5.14 -16.78
CA GLY A 216 -25.04 -4.87 -15.63
C GLY A 216 -25.24 -5.88 -14.51
N ALA A 217 -26.47 -6.31 -14.23
CA ALA A 217 -26.77 -7.38 -13.29
C ALA A 217 -26.13 -8.70 -13.76
N LEU A 218 -26.26 -9.04 -15.05
CA LEU A 218 -25.60 -10.21 -15.63
C LEU A 218 -24.06 -10.12 -15.50
N ALA A 219 -23.48 -8.93 -15.67
CA ALA A 219 -22.04 -8.74 -15.51
C ALA A 219 -21.59 -8.86 -14.04
N VAL A 220 -22.39 -8.37 -13.08
CA VAL A 220 -22.14 -8.59 -11.64
C VAL A 220 -22.22 -10.08 -11.31
N LEU A 221 -23.25 -10.77 -11.80
CA LEU A 221 -23.37 -12.23 -11.65
C LEU A 221 -22.18 -12.97 -12.27
N GLY A 222 -21.74 -12.56 -13.47
CA GLY A 222 -20.56 -13.11 -14.12
C GLY A 222 -19.27 -12.90 -13.31
N GLY A 223 -19.09 -11.71 -12.72
CA GLY A 223 -17.98 -11.43 -11.81
C GLY A 223 -18.03 -12.29 -10.55
N CYS A 224 -19.21 -12.44 -9.95
CA CYS A 224 -19.42 -13.35 -8.81
C CYS A 224 -19.19 -14.81 -9.18
N ALA A 225 -19.53 -15.24 -10.41
CA ALA A 225 -19.26 -16.58 -10.90
C ALA A 225 -17.75 -16.86 -11.02
N ILE A 226 -16.96 -15.86 -11.45
CA ILE A 226 -15.48 -15.97 -11.46
C ILE A 226 -14.95 -16.14 -10.03
N LEU A 227 -15.45 -15.38 -9.05
CA LEU A 227 -15.08 -15.57 -7.66
C LEU A 227 -15.51 -16.96 -7.15
N ALA A 228 -16.73 -17.39 -7.46
CA ALA A 228 -17.27 -18.68 -7.06
C ALA A 228 -16.46 -19.85 -7.64
N ALA A 229 -15.95 -19.71 -8.88
CA ALA A 229 -15.08 -20.69 -9.51
C ALA A 229 -13.78 -20.94 -8.74
N TRP A 230 -13.37 -20.01 -7.87
CA TRP A 230 -12.29 -20.22 -6.91
C TRP A 230 -12.79 -20.62 -5.52
N VAL A 231 -13.76 -19.87 -4.96
CA VAL A 231 -14.22 -20.08 -3.58
C VAL A 231 -14.81 -21.47 -3.36
N VAL A 232 -15.62 -21.96 -4.29
CA VAL A 232 -16.31 -23.26 -4.17
C VAL A 232 -15.30 -24.42 -4.08
N PRO A 233 -14.35 -24.59 -5.01
CA PRO A 233 -13.35 -25.65 -4.87
C PRO A 233 -12.41 -25.43 -3.68
N ALA A 234 -12.05 -24.18 -3.34
CA ALA A 234 -11.22 -23.90 -2.17
C ALA A 234 -11.87 -24.37 -0.85
N ILE A 235 -13.19 -24.14 -0.71
CA ILE A 235 -13.98 -24.63 0.42
C ILE A 235 -14.06 -26.16 0.42
N ALA A 236 -14.32 -26.77 -0.75
CA ALA A 236 -14.46 -28.22 -0.87
C ALA A 236 -13.19 -28.97 -0.42
N VAL A 237 -12.00 -28.42 -0.70
CA VAL A 237 -10.71 -29.03 -0.35
C VAL A 237 -10.28 -28.75 1.09
N SER A 238 -10.67 -27.62 1.68
CA SER A 238 -10.17 -27.17 3.00
C SER A 238 -11.09 -27.50 4.19
N GLY A 239 -12.30 -28.03 3.92
CA GLY A 239 -13.28 -28.40 4.94
C GLY A 239 -14.07 -27.23 5.55
N GLY A 240 -15.00 -27.56 6.46
CA GLY A 240 -15.98 -26.62 7.01
C GLY A 240 -15.41 -25.48 7.85
N ALA A 241 -14.28 -25.69 8.54
CA ALA A 241 -13.63 -24.65 9.34
C ALA A 241 -13.07 -23.50 8.48
N TYR A 242 -12.52 -23.82 7.31
CA TYR A 242 -12.09 -22.83 6.33
C TYR A 242 -13.29 -22.06 5.75
N ALA A 243 -14.39 -22.73 5.44
CA ALA A 243 -15.61 -22.08 4.97
C ALA A 243 -16.18 -21.10 6.02
N HIS A 244 -16.27 -21.53 7.27
CA HIS A 244 -16.74 -20.69 8.37
C HIS A 244 -15.83 -19.49 8.57
N SER A 245 -14.50 -19.67 8.60
CA SER A 245 -13.55 -18.56 8.74
C SER A 245 -13.57 -17.62 7.54
N LEU A 246 -13.67 -18.12 6.30
CA LEU A 246 -13.79 -17.29 5.10
C LEU A 246 -15.06 -16.46 5.13
N VAL A 247 -16.22 -17.07 5.40
CA VAL A 247 -17.48 -16.34 5.49
C VAL A 247 -17.44 -15.37 6.66
N TYR A 248 -17.11 -15.84 7.87
CA TYR A 248 -17.03 -15.01 9.07
C TYR A 248 -16.06 -13.83 8.90
N GLN A 249 -14.85 -14.01 8.38
CA GLN A 249 -13.91 -12.91 8.18
C GLN A 249 -14.32 -11.96 7.05
N GLN A 250 -15.13 -12.42 6.09
CA GLN A 250 -15.65 -11.57 5.01
C GLN A 250 -16.97 -10.88 5.37
N THR A 251 -17.78 -11.42 6.30
CA THR A 251 -19.14 -10.92 6.63
C THR A 251 -19.41 -10.61 8.11
N GLY A 252 -18.88 -11.38 9.07
CA GLY A 252 -19.29 -11.35 10.50
C GLY A 252 -18.24 -10.87 11.51
N GLY A 253 -16.99 -11.34 11.45
CA GLY A 253 -15.90 -10.92 12.34
C GLY A 253 -15.54 -9.44 12.17
N ARG A 254 -15.69 -8.90 10.95
CA ARG A 254 -15.57 -7.44 10.71
C ARG A 254 -16.69 -6.62 11.34
N VAL A 255 -17.80 -7.23 11.75
CA VAL A 255 -18.90 -6.58 12.47
C VAL A 255 -18.68 -6.66 13.98
N VAL A 256 -18.06 -7.73 14.49
CA VAL A 256 -17.76 -7.91 15.91
C VAL A 256 -16.49 -7.15 16.35
N ASP A 257 -15.36 -7.26 15.64
CA ASP A 257 -14.13 -6.47 15.90
C ASP A 257 -14.35 -4.97 15.68
N ALA A 258 -15.30 -4.67 14.80
CA ALA A 258 -15.81 -3.34 14.54
C ALA A 258 -16.37 -2.66 15.78
N PHE A 259 -16.94 -3.38 16.74
CA PHE A 259 -17.43 -2.79 17.98
C PHE A 259 -16.27 -2.37 18.91
N ILE A 260 -15.10 -3.01 18.79
CA ILE A 260 -13.91 -2.80 19.65
C ILE A 260 -13.02 -1.67 19.11
N HIS A 261 -13.04 -1.39 17.80
CA HIS A 261 -12.24 -0.33 17.15
C HIS A 261 -13.09 0.69 16.36
N GLN A 262 -14.22 1.14 16.92
CA GLN A 262 -15.12 2.07 16.24
C GLN A 262 -14.46 3.43 15.96
N ARG A 263 -14.23 3.72 14.68
CA ARG A 263 -13.87 5.07 14.22
C ARG A 263 -15.15 5.85 13.86
N PRO A 264 -15.26 7.16 14.16
CA PRO A 264 -16.45 7.94 13.85
C PRO A 264 -16.73 8.01 12.33
N PHE A 265 -17.97 8.31 11.94
CA PHE A 265 -18.35 8.42 10.52
C PHE A 265 -17.47 9.43 9.76
N TRP A 266 -17.16 10.57 10.37
CA TRP A 266 -16.33 11.62 9.79
C TRP A 266 -14.84 11.30 9.74
N TRP A 267 -14.40 10.11 10.16
CA TRP A 267 -12.98 9.76 10.26
C TRP A 267 -12.20 9.98 8.96
N TYR A 268 -12.80 9.72 7.78
CA TYR A 268 -12.11 9.95 6.51
C TYR A 268 -11.98 11.43 6.12
N VAL A 269 -12.73 12.35 6.73
CA VAL A 269 -12.66 13.80 6.42
C VAL A 269 -11.26 14.36 6.62
N PRO A 270 -10.60 14.23 7.79
CA PRO A 270 -9.20 14.66 7.94
C PRO A 270 -8.24 13.88 7.04
N TRP A 271 -8.53 12.59 6.76
CA TRP A 271 -7.72 11.79 5.85
C TRP A 271 -7.74 12.26 4.40
N LEU A 272 -8.77 13.01 3.96
CA LEU A 272 -8.76 13.63 2.63
C LEU A 272 -7.56 14.56 2.45
N GLY A 273 -7.11 15.23 3.52
CA GLY A 273 -5.89 16.04 3.48
C GLY A 273 -4.64 15.20 3.15
N VAL A 274 -4.51 14.03 3.77
CA VAL A 274 -3.40 13.10 3.54
C VAL A 274 -3.49 12.44 2.16
N LEU A 275 -4.68 11.98 1.77
CA LEU A 275 -4.93 11.29 0.51
C LEU A 275 -4.74 12.20 -0.71
N LEU A 276 -5.09 13.49 -0.58
CA LEU A 276 -4.96 14.50 -1.62
C LEU A 276 -3.68 15.33 -1.52
N PHE A 277 -2.84 15.10 -0.51
CA PHE A 277 -1.52 15.74 -0.43
C PHE A 277 -0.70 15.35 -1.67
N PRO A 278 -0.17 16.33 -2.41
CA PRO A 278 0.12 17.70 -2.00
C PRO A 278 -0.93 18.74 -2.41
N PHE A 279 -1.89 18.37 -3.25
CA PHE A 279 -2.79 19.33 -3.90
C PHE A 279 -3.73 20.05 -2.93
N VAL A 280 -3.99 19.47 -1.76
CA VAL A 280 -4.70 20.14 -0.67
C VAL A 280 -4.06 21.49 -0.30
N LEU A 281 -2.73 21.62 -0.43
CA LEU A 281 -1.97 22.85 -0.17
C LEU A 281 -1.75 23.71 -1.42
N TRP A 282 -2.39 23.37 -2.55
CA TRP A 282 -2.28 24.13 -3.79
C TRP A 282 -3.54 24.97 -4.03
N PRO A 283 -3.53 26.30 -3.77
CA PRO A 283 -4.74 27.11 -3.81
C PRO A 283 -5.44 27.10 -5.18
N ARG A 284 -4.69 26.93 -6.27
CA ARG A 284 -5.28 26.80 -7.62
C ARG A 284 -6.17 25.58 -7.78
N MET A 285 -5.90 24.48 -7.08
CA MET A 285 -6.79 23.32 -7.08
C MET A 285 -8.18 23.73 -6.59
N TRP A 286 -8.25 24.38 -5.42
CA TRP A 286 -9.49 24.83 -4.81
C TRP A 286 -10.22 25.87 -5.67
N ALA A 287 -9.51 26.88 -6.17
CA ALA A 287 -10.09 27.85 -7.10
C ALA A 287 -10.67 27.16 -8.37
N GLY A 288 -10.00 26.12 -8.86
CA GLY A 288 -10.48 25.32 -9.98
C GLY A 288 -11.73 24.51 -9.65
N ILE A 289 -11.80 23.92 -8.45
CA ILE A 289 -12.98 23.18 -7.97
C ILE A 289 -14.17 24.14 -7.84
N LEU A 290 -13.96 25.32 -7.25
CA LEU A 290 -14.99 26.36 -7.10
C LEU A 290 -15.45 26.93 -8.46
N ALA A 291 -14.59 26.89 -9.48
CA ALA A 291 -14.93 27.31 -10.84
C ALA A 291 -15.78 26.27 -11.61
N LEU A 292 -15.98 25.06 -11.09
CA LEU A 292 -16.84 24.06 -11.70
C LEU A 292 -18.32 24.47 -11.56
N ARG A 293 -18.93 24.93 -12.67
CA ARG A 293 -20.33 25.36 -12.69
C ARG A 293 -21.27 24.22 -13.10
N ARG A 294 -22.52 24.30 -12.61
CA ARG A 294 -23.63 23.46 -13.08
C ARG A 294 -24.12 23.95 -14.46
N PRO A 295 -24.65 23.06 -15.31
CA PRO A 295 -24.77 21.61 -15.13
C PRO A 295 -23.42 20.89 -15.31
N LEU A 296 -23.17 19.86 -14.48
CA LEU A 296 -21.92 19.10 -14.56
C LEU A 296 -21.86 18.24 -15.82
N ALA A 297 -20.70 18.24 -16.50
CA ALA A 297 -20.45 17.38 -17.64
C ALA A 297 -20.67 15.90 -17.28
N PRO A 298 -21.18 15.06 -18.21
CA PRO A 298 -21.37 13.62 -18.01
C PRO A 298 -20.17 12.92 -17.35
N GLY A 299 -18.95 13.22 -17.83
CA GLY A 299 -17.73 12.61 -17.27
C GLY A 299 -17.49 12.97 -15.80
N LEU A 300 -17.81 14.20 -15.38
CA LEU A 300 -17.65 14.60 -13.98
C LEU A 300 -18.72 13.95 -13.08
N ARG A 301 -19.95 13.81 -13.58
CA ARG A 301 -21.01 13.05 -12.87
C ARG A 301 -20.61 11.60 -12.65
N MET A 302 -19.97 10.96 -13.63
CA MET A 302 -19.46 9.60 -13.45
C MET A 302 -18.37 9.52 -12.38
N LEU A 303 -17.41 10.47 -12.36
CA LEU A 303 -16.37 10.51 -11.33
C LEU A 303 -16.96 10.73 -9.94
N LEU A 304 -18.01 11.55 -9.81
CA LEU A 304 -18.72 11.73 -8.54
C LEU A 304 -19.54 10.50 -8.14
N ALA A 305 -20.12 9.79 -9.11
CA ALA A 305 -20.80 8.51 -8.89
C ALA A 305 -19.85 7.40 -8.44
N TRP A 306 -18.55 7.58 -8.64
CA TRP A 306 -17.49 6.72 -8.15
C TRP A 306 -17.05 7.18 -6.74
N LEU A 307 -16.57 8.43 -6.62
CA LEU A 307 -15.97 8.97 -5.41
C LEU A 307 -16.94 9.05 -4.22
N VAL A 308 -18.13 9.61 -4.43
CA VAL A 308 -19.04 9.96 -3.34
C VAL A 308 -19.62 8.72 -2.66
N PRO A 309 -20.19 7.73 -3.40
CA PRO A 309 -20.69 6.53 -2.78
C PRO A 309 -19.61 5.73 -2.06
N ALA A 310 -18.42 5.57 -2.66
CA ALA A 310 -17.31 4.88 -2.01
C ALA A 310 -16.94 5.55 -0.68
N PHE A 311 -16.76 6.87 -0.69
CA PHE A 311 -16.47 7.64 0.53
C PHE A 311 -17.55 7.46 1.61
N VAL A 312 -18.83 7.56 1.26
CA VAL A 312 -19.95 7.40 2.21
C VAL A 312 -20.02 5.97 2.76
N ILE A 313 -19.89 4.96 1.91
CA ILE A 313 -19.96 3.54 2.31
C ILE A 313 -18.79 3.19 3.24
N PHE A 314 -17.55 3.56 2.89
CA PHE A 314 -16.41 3.32 3.77
C PHE A 314 -16.52 4.11 5.07
N SER A 315 -17.08 5.32 5.05
CA SER A 315 -17.35 6.11 6.26
C SER A 315 -18.38 5.44 7.19
N ALA A 316 -19.32 4.69 6.62
CA ALA A 316 -20.29 3.90 7.38
C ALA A 316 -19.70 2.62 7.98
N PHE A 317 -18.62 2.07 7.41
CA PHE A 317 -17.95 0.91 7.99
C PHE A 317 -17.27 1.26 9.31
N SER A 318 -17.43 0.40 10.29
CA SER A 318 -16.92 0.53 11.66
C SER A 318 -15.39 0.37 11.73
N SER A 319 -14.82 -0.63 11.04
CA SER A 319 -13.37 -0.76 10.84
C SER A 319 -12.92 0.06 9.63
N LYS A 320 -12.10 1.09 9.85
CA LYS A 320 -11.64 2.03 8.83
C LYS A 320 -10.12 2.01 8.69
N GLN A 321 -9.64 1.99 7.45
CA GLN A 321 -8.22 1.99 7.13
C GLN A 321 -7.95 3.00 6.03
N GLY A 322 -6.88 3.78 6.15
CA GLY A 322 -6.59 4.88 5.22
C GLY A 322 -6.46 4.42 3.77
N TYR A 323 -5.92 3.20 3.56
CA TYR A 323 -5.71 2.64 2.22
C TYR A 323 -6.98 2.16 1.51
N TYR A 324 -8.14 2.08 2.18
CA TYR A 324 -9.39 1.70 1.51
C TYR A 324 -9.84 2.69 0.43
N LEU A 325 -9.40 3.94 0.50
CA LEU A 325 -9.67 4.96 -0.51
C LEU A 325 -8.60 5.03 -1.62
N VAL A 326 -7.60 4.15 -1.63
CA VAL A 326 -6.58 4.10 -2.71
C VAL A 326 -7.22 3.91 -4.09
N PRO A 327 -8.22 3.01 -4.28
CA PRO A 327 -8.89 2.88 -5.57
C PRO A 327 -9.61 4.15 -6.04
N GLU A 328 -9.87 5.13 -5.17
CA GLU A 328 -10.54 6.39 -5.48
C GLU A 328 -9.59 7.50 -5.95
N LEU A 329 -8.28 7.37 -5.67
CA LEU A 329 -7.27 8.36 -6.03
C LEU A 329 -7.22 8.69 -7.54
N PRO A 330 -7.36 7.73 -8.46
CA PRO A 330 -7.43 8.04 -9.89
C PRO A 330 -8.61 8.95 -10.24
N ALA A 331 -9.79 8.71 -9.66
CA ALA A 331 -10.96 9.53 -9.91
C ALA A 331 -10.74 10.96 -9.37
N ALA A 332 -10.20 11.09 -8.16
CA ALA A 332 -9.84 12.38 -7.58
C ALA A 332 -8.83 13.15 -8.44
N ALA A 333 -7.79 12.47 -8.94
CA ALA A 333 -6.80 13.06 -9.85
C ALA A 333 -7.44 13.57 -11.15
N ILE A 334 -8.42 12.86 -11.71
CA ILE A 334 -9.15 13.31 -12.91
C ILE A 334 -10.03 14.53 -12.57
N VAL A 335 -10.71 14.55 -11.42
CA VAL A 335 -11.51 15.71 -10.98
C VAL A 335 -10.61 16.95 -10.86
N VAL A 336 -9.46 16.82 -10.22
CA VAL A 336 -8.46 17.90 -10.09
C VAL A 336 -7.95 18.35 -11.47
N ALA A 337 -7.69 17.42 -12.40
CA ALA A 337 -7.31 17.75 -13.76
C ALA A 337 -8.39 18.60 -14.48
N VAL A 338 -9.66 18.21 -14.36
CA VAL A 338 -10.79 18.93 -14.95
C VAL A 338 -10.95 20.32 -14.35
N ALA A 339 -10.84 20.43 -13.02
CA ALA A 339 -10.91 21.69 -12.29
C ALA A 339 -9.84 22.69 -12.79
N ILE A 340 -8.58 22.26 -12.86
CA ILE A 340 -7.46 23.11 -13.29
C ILE A 340 -7.57 23.51 -14.77
N VAL A 341 -7.95 22.56 -15.64
CA VAL A 341 -8.12 22.82 -17.07
C VAL A 341 -9.28 23.80 -17.30
N THR A 342 -10.38 23.65 -16.56
CA THR A 342 -11.54 24.55 -16.66
C THR A 342 -11.17 25.97 -16.21
N LEU A 343 -10.48 26.10 -15.08
CA LEU A 343 -10.02 27.40 -14.58
C LEU A 343 -9.11 28.12 -15.58
N ARG A 344 -8.21 27.39 -16.24
CA ARG A 344 -7.27 27.95 -17.23
C ARG A 344 -7.92 28.32 -18.56
N ALA A 345 -9.01 27.65 -18.92
CA ALA A 345 -9.76 27.95 -20.13
C ALA A 345 -10.66 29.19 -19.99
N GLY A 346 -11.02 29.57 -18.75
CA GLY A 346 -11.80 30.78 -18.48
C GLY A 346 -10.99 32.06 -18.73
N THR A 347 -11.68 33.12 -19.16
CA THR A 347 -11.13 34.49 -19.32
C THR A 347 -10.87 35.21 -18.00
N HIS A 348 -11.08 34.55 -16.86
CA HIS A 348 -11.01 35.16 -15.54
C HIS A 348 -9.55 35.51 -15.16
N ALA A 349 -9.29 36.80 -14.90
CA ALA A 349 -8.06 37.33 -14.33
C ALA A 349 -7.48 36.57 -13.11
N PRO A 350 -8.27 35.98 -12.19
CA PRO A 350 -7.76 35.22 -11.04
C PRO A 350 -6.93 33.99 -11.41
N ALA A 351 -7.15 33.36 -12.56
CA ALA A 351 -6.41 32.15 -12.96
C ALA A 351 -4.90 32.40 -13.11
N ARG A 352 -4.51 33.66 -13.34
CA ARG A 352 -3.11 34.13 -13.45
C ARG A 352 -2.57 34.75 -12.16
N SER A 353 -3.38 34.83 -11.10
CA SER A 353 -2.96 35.43 -9.82
C SER A 353 -1.79 34.66 -9.21
N ALA A 354 -0.77 35.41 -8.77
CA ALA A 354 0.39 34.86 -8.07
C ALA A 354 -0.01 34.20 -6.74
N TRP A 355 -1.07 34.68 -6.10
CA TRP A 355 -1.61 34.11 -4.85
C TRP A 355 -2.12 32.67 -4.99
N LEU A 356 -2.54 32.28 -6.20
CA LEU A 356 -3.00 30.92 -6.47
C LEU A 356 -1.85 29.94 -6.76
N ARG A 357 -0.60 30.40 -6.78
CA ARG A 357 0.56 29.55 -7.04
C ARG A 357 0.84 28.59 -5.89
N ALA A 358 1.70 27.61 -6.13
CA ALA A 358 2.16 26.62 -5.15
C ALA A 358 3.11 27.16 -4.06
N TRP A 359 3.01 28.44 -3.68
CA TRP A 359 3.83 29.00 -2.60
C TRP A 359 3.64 28.28 -1.25
N PRO A 360 2.45 27.77 -0.86
CA PRO A 360 2.33 27.06 0.42
C PRO A 360 3.10 25.73 0.41
N LEU A 361 3.14 25.06 -0.75
CA LEU A 361 3.92 23.84 -0.93
C LEU A 361 5.42 24.10 -0.85
N ALA A 362 5.88 25.17 -1.48
CA ALA A 362 7.28 25.58 -1.38
C ALA A 362 7.65 25.97 0.05
N LEU A 363 6.79 26.71 0.76
CA LEU A 363 6.97 27.05 2.17
C LEU A 363 7.02 25.80 3.07
N GLY A 364 6.11 24.84 2.85
CA GLY A 364 6.13 23.57 3.56
C GLY A 364 7.43 22.78 3.31
N SER A 365 7.93 22.81 2.07
CA SER A 365 9.22 22.20 1.71
C SER A 365 10.39 22.90 2.41
N PHE A 366 10.39 24.24 2.49
CA PHE A 366 11.40 25.00 3.23
C PHE A 366 11.35 24.76 4.74
N ALA A 367 10.14 24.66 5.32
CA ALA A 367 9.97 24.33 6.73
C ALA A 367 10.50 22.93 7.05
N LEU A 368 10.19 21.94 6.21
CA LEU A 368 10.73 20.59 6.35
C LEU A 368 12.25 20.57 6.16
N ALA A 369 12.79 21.33 5.20
CA ALA A 369 14.23 21.48 5.01
C ALA A 369 14.91 22.03 6.27
N ALA A 370 14.38 23.13 6.82
CA ALA A 370 14.90 23.74 8.05
C ALA A 370 14.86 22.77 9.23
N LEU A 371 13.74 22.03 9.40
CA LEU A 371 13.62 21.01 10.44
C LEU A 371 14.69 19.93 10.30
N LEU A 372 14.84 19.35 9.11
CA LEU A 372 15.80 18.27 8.86
C LEU A 372 17.26 18.73 9.01
N LEU A 373 17.58 20.00 8.68
CA LEU A 373 18.89 20.60 8.91
C LEU A 373 19.14 20.93 10.38
N ALA A 374 18.10 21.18 11.17
CA ALA A 374 18.19 21.47 12.60
C ALA A 374 18.29 20.22 13.47
N LEU A 375 17.86 19.04 13.00
CA LEU A 375 17.91 17.80 13.78
C LEU A 375 19.32 17.41 14.27
N PRO A 376 20.39 17.40 13.43
CA PRO A 376 21.73 17.01 13.89
C PRO A 376 22.28 17.86 15.05
N PRO A 377 22.26 19.21 15.02
CA PRO A 377 22.75 20.00 16.15
C PRO A 377 21.85 19.86 17.40
N LEU A 378 20.53 19.67 17.23
CA LEU A 378 19.63 19.41 18.37
C LEU A 378 19.92 18.05 19.03
N ALA A 379 20.23 17.03 18.23
CA ALA A 379 20.65 15.71 18.73
C ALA A 379 21.95 15.82 19.54
N ALA A 380 22.95 16.53 18.99
CA ALA A 380 24.23 16.74 19.66
C ALA A 380 24.08 17.50 21.00
N GLY A 381 23.12 18.42 21.09
CA GLY A 381 22.79 19.13 22.33
C GLY A 381 21.91 18.35 23.31
N GLY A 382 21.48 17.12 23.00
CA GLY A 382 20.62 16.32 23.88
C GLY A 382 19.16 16.79 23.99
N HIS A 383 18.68 17.62 23.06
CA HIS A 383 17.35 18.24 23.12
C HIS A 383 16.25 17.44 22.40
N LEU A 384 16.57 16.32 21.74
CA LEU A 384 15.61 15.56 20.96
C LEU A 384 14.82 14.55 21.80
N PRO A 385 13.48 14.58 21.77
CA PRO A 385 12.67 13.58 22.44
C PRO A 385 12.60 12.28 21.64
N GLY A 386 12.91 11.16 22.29
CA GLY A 386 12.69 9.81 21.76
C GLY A 386 13.69 9.33 20.70
N HIS A 387 13.77 8.02 20.55
CA HIS A 387 14.81 7.38 19.74
C HIS A 387 14.67 7.62 18.24
N TRP A 388 13.44 7.74 17.73
CA TRP A 388 13.20 7.95 16.30
C TRP A 388 13.79 9.26 15.78
N LEU A 389 13.66 10.36 16.53
CA LEU A 389 14.24 11.64 16.11
C LEU A 389 15.77 11.59 16.14
N HIS A 390 16.35 10.90 17.12
CA HIS A 390 17.79 10.72 17.23
C HIS A 390 18.37 9.92 16.07
N ASP A 391 17.71 8.82 15.67
CA ASP A 391 18.15 8.00 14.54
C ASP A 391 17.96 8.76 13.20
N CYS A 392 16.87 9.53 13.06
CA CYS A 392 16.67 10.44 11.92
C CYS A 392 17.76 11.51 11.82
N ALA A 393 18.15 12.13 12.94
CA ALA A 393 19.10 13.23 12.98
C ALA A 393 20.48 12.85 12.40
N ARG A 394 20.86 11.57 12.47
CA ARG A 394 22.14 11.08 11.93
C ARG A 394 22.25 11.18 10.41
N VAL A 395 21.11 11.20 9.71
CA VAL A 395 21.06 11.14 8.25
C VAL A 395 20.22 12.27 7.62
N SER A 396 19.61 13.14 8.43
CA SER A 396 18.61 14.11 7.95
C SER A 396 19.15 15.26 7.11
N ALA A 397 20.39 15.71 7.34
CA ALA A 397 20.91 16.94 6.72
C ALA A 397 20.94 16.92 5.17
N PRO A 398 21.42 15.86 4.49
CA PRO A 398 21.32 15.77 3.03
C PRO A 398 19.88 15.86 2.51
N PHE A 399 18.91 15.25 3.21
CA PHE A 399 17.50 15.35 2.84
C PHE A 399 16.95 16.77 3.06
N GLY A 400 17.44 17.48 4.07
CA GLY A 400 17.16 18.91 4.24
C GLY A 400 17.56 19.73 3.01
N VAL A 401 18.75 19.48 2.44
CA VAL A 401 19.18 20.11 1.18
C VAL A 401 18.27 19.72 0.01
N ILE A 402 17.86 18.45 -0.09
CA ILE A 402 16.92 18.00 -1.13
C ILE A 402 15.60 18.78 -1.03
N TYR A 403 14.99 18.87 0.16
CA TYR A 403 13.73 19.60 0.34
C TYR A 403 13.89 21.12 0.14
N LEU A 404 15.06 21.69 0.42
CA LEU A 404 15.37 23.08 0.08
C LEU A 404 15.33 23.27 -1.44
N LEU A 405 16.03 22.42 -2.20
CA LEU A 405 16.07 22.47 -3.66
C LEU A 405 14.69 22.22 -4.28
N LEU A 406 13.92 21.27 -3.76
CA LEU A 406 12.54 21.02 -4.19
C LEU A 406 11.63 22.23 -3.89
N GLY A 407 11.81 22.88 -2.75
CA GLY A 407 11.10 24.11 -2.38
C GLY A 407 11.39 25.24 -3.37
N VAL A 408 12.68 25.47 -3.68
CA VAL A 408 13.10 26.45 -4.70
C VAL A 408 12.47 26.09 -6.05
N PHE A 409 12.56 24.83 -6.47
CA PHE A 409 12.02 24.36 -7.75
C PHE A 409 10.51 24.60 -7.90
N VAL A 410 9.72 24.38 -6.84
CA VAL A 410 8.28 24.67 -6.82
C VAL A 410 8.01 26.18 -6.77
N TRP A 411 8.86 26.96 -6.07
CA TRP A 411 8.75 28.42 -5.95
C TRP A 411 9.00 29.15 -7.27
N LEU A 412 9.81 28.62 -8.18
CA LEU A 412 10.15 29.28 -9.44
C LEU A 412 8.89 29.66 -10.25
N PRO A 413 8.79 30.89 -10.78
CA PRO A 413 7.72 31.28 -11.69
C PRO A 413 7.85 30.57 -13.04
N GLY A 414 6.82 30.65 -13.87
CA GLY A 414 6.87 30.18 -15.27
C GLY A 414 5.89 29.05 -15.63
N ARG A 415 6.02 28.57 -16.87
CA ARG A 415 5.15 27.52 -17.43
C ARG A 415 5.43 26.17 -16.76
N GLY A 416 4.42 25.29 -16.75
CA GLY A 416 4.60 23.92 -16.27
C GLY A 416 4.51 23.74 -14.75
N GLU A 417 3.96 24.70 -14.00
CA GLU A 417 3.81 24.62 -12.53
C GLU A 417 3.24 23.26 -12.03
N LEU A 418 2.20 22.72 -12.69
CA LEU A 418 1.63 21.41 -12.34
C LEU A 418 2.67 20.29 -12.43
N ARG A 419 3.49 20.28 -13.48
CA ARG A 419 4.53 19.27 -13.66
C ARG A 419 5.63 19.45 -12.62
N ARG A 420 6.00 20.70 -12.29
CA ARG A 420 6.97 20.96 -11.21
C ARG A 420 6.48 20.46 -9.86
N ILE A 421 5.24 20.77 -9.48
CA ILE A 421 4.61 20.24 -8.27
C ILE A 421 4.63 18.72 -8.30
N ALA A 422 4.18 18.10 -9.40
CA ALA A 422 4.10 16.66 -9.50
C ALA A 422 5.47 15.96 -9.41
N SER A 423 6.48 16.45 -10.16
CA SER A 423 7.85 15.96 -10.08
C SER A 423 8.45 16.16 -8.69
N ALA A 424 8.28 17.35 -8.09
CA ALA A 424 8.79 17.63 -6.77
C ALA A 424 8.14 16.75 -5.69
N SER A 425 6.84 16.45 -5.85
CA SER A 425 6.10 15.61 -4.89
C SER A 425 6.48 14.15 -5.00
N LEU A 426 6.67 13.63 -6.22
CA LEU A 426 7.18 12.29 -6.46
C LEU A 426 8.59 12.13 -5.89
N LEU A 427 9.51 13.05 -6.23
CA LEU A 427 10.88 13.05 -5.74
C LEU A 427 10.94 13.26 -4.22
N GLY A 428 10.11 14.16 -3.69
CA GLY A 428 10.01 14.41 -2.26
C GLY A 428 9.44 13.22 -1.49
N SER A 429 8.50 12.47 -2.06
CA SER A 429 8.00 11.22 -1.46
C SER A 429 9.05 10.12 -1.49
N ALA A 430 9.81 10.00 -2.59
CA ALA A 430 10.93 9.07 -2.67
C ALA A 430 12.07 9.45 -1.72
N ALA A 431 12.35 10.74 -1.54
CA ALA A 431 13.31 11.25 -0.57
C ALA A 431 12.86 10.97 0.88
N ALA A 432 11.57 11.15 1.19
CA ALA A 432 11.02 10.75 2.49
C ALA A 432 11.18 9.24 2.74
N TYR A 433 10.91 8.42 1.73
CA TYR A 433 11.07 6.98 1.83
C TYR A 433 12.53 6.56 1.99
N ALA A 434 13.46 7.19 1.27
CA ALA A 434 14.89 6.97 1.43
C ALA A 434 15.41 7.44 2.80
N LEU A 435 14.91 8.57 3.32
CA LEU A 435 15.20 9.00 4.69
C LEU A 435 14.71 7.96 5.70
N PHE A 436 13.49 7.46 5.55
CA PHE A 436 12.96 6.36 6.35
C PHE A 436 13.86 5.13 6.25
N ALA A 437 14.29 4.75 5.04
CA ALA A 437 15.18 3.62 4.83
C ALA A 437 16.51 3.79 5.57
N LEU A 438 17.17 4.94 5.45
CA LEU A 438 18.47 5.15 6.09
C LEU A 438 18.37 5.30 7.61
N ALA A 439 17.31 5.93 8.11
CA ALA A 439 17.15 6.17 9.55
C ALA A 439 16.61 4.93 10.29
N PHE A 440 15.71 4.17 9.67
CA PHE A 440 14.86 3.23 10.41
C PHE A 440 14.93 1.79 9.93
N THR A 441 15.64 1.47 8.84
CA THR A 441 15.78 0.08 8.36
C THR A 441 16.18 -0.92 9.46
N PRO A 442 17.06 -0.63 10.44
CA PRO A 442 17.36 -1.59 11.51
C PRO A 442 16.14 -2.12 12.27
N ALA A 443 15.07 -1.34 12.39
CA ALA A 443 13.83 -1.74 13.04
C ALA A 443 12.87 -2.53 12.13
N PHE A 444 13.10 -2.54 10.81
CA PHE A 444 12.23 -3.19 9.84
C PHE A 444 12.94 -4.28 9.04
N ASP A 445 14.26 -4.43 9.18
CA ASP A 445 15.06 -5.46 8.52
C ASP A 445 15.04 -6.78 9.30
N MET A 446 14.30 -7.74 8.75
CA MET A 446 14.13 -9.06 9.37
C MET A 446 15.20 -10.05 8.92
N ARG A 447 16.14 -9.66 8.04
CA ARG A 447 17.14 -10.59 7.49
C ARG A 447 17.99 -11.26 8.57
N PRO A 448 18.53 -10.55 9.58
CA PRO A 448 19.38 -11.19 10.58
C PRO A 448 18.63 -12.23 11.41
N ALA A 449 17.44 -11.88 11.92
CA ALA A 449 16.56 -12.80 12.61
C ALA A 449 16.16 -14.00 11.72
N ALA A 450 15.71 -13.74 10.50
CA ALA A 450 15.29 -14.78 9.57
C ALA A 450 16.43 -15.76 9.21
N GLN A 451 17.67 -15.29 9.07
CA GLN A 451 18.83 -16.14 8.82
C GLN A 451 19.16 -17.03 10.01
N LEU A 452 19.10 -16.50 11.23
CA LEU A 452 19.32 -17.27 12.46
C LEU A 452 18.25 -18.36 12.59
N LEU A 453 16.99 -18.03 12.35
CA LEU A 453 15.88 -18.98 12.39
C LEU A 453 15.98 -20.04 11.28
N ALA A 454 16.37 -19.64 10.06
CA ALA A 454 16.59 -20.58 8.96
C ALA A 454 17.71 -21.58 9.27
N HIS A 455 18.81 -21.13 9.87
CA HIS A 455 19.88 -22.02 10.31
C HIS A 455 19.41 -22.98 11.43
N ALA A 456 18.55 -22.48 12.33
CA ALA A 456 17.95 -23.31 13.37
C ALA A 456 17.02 -24.38 12.77
N GLU A 457 16.17 -24.02 11.80
CA GLU A 457 15.33 -25.00 11.08
C GLU A 457 16.18 -26.05 10.36
N ALA A 458 17.21 -25.62 9.63
CA ALA A 458 18.12 -26.51 8.90
C ALA A 458 18.86 -27.49 9.81
N SER A 459 19.14 -27.11 11.06
CA SER A 459 19.72 -27.97 12.10
C SER A 459 18.69 -28.78 12.89
N GLY A 460 17.42 -28.77 12.47
CA GLY A 460 16.34 -29.55 13.08
C GLY A 460 15.85 -29.01 14.42
N ARG A 461 16.15 -27.75 14.74
CA ARG A 461 15.67 -27.10 15.98
C ARG A 461 14.24 -26.61 15.78
N ALA A 462 13.37 -26.86 16.76
CA ALA A 462 12.02 -26.32 16.77
C ALA A 462 12.04 -24.81 17.06
N ILE A 463 11.08 -24.07 16.52
CA ILE A 463 10.98 -22.61 16.67
C ILE A 463 9.59 -22.28 17.21
N GLY A 464 9.58 -21.56 18.34
CA GLY A 464 8.37 -21.05 18.97
C GLY A 464 8.30 -19.52 18.94
N ASN A 465 7.11 -18.95 18.96
CA ASN A 465 6.87 -17.50 18.99
C ASN A 465 5.93 -17.16 20.12
N VAL A 466 6.36 -16.29 21.04
CA VAL A 466 5.52 -15.73 22.10
C VAL A 466 4.99 -14.38 21.61
N GLY A 467 3.66 -14.26 21.51
CA GLY A 467 2.97 -13.08 20.99
C GLY A 467 2.41 -13.29 19.59
N ASP A 468 2.04 -12.18 18.94
CA ASP A 468 1.42 -12.22 17.61
C ASP A 468 2.43 -12.57 16.52
N TYR A 469 2.01 -13.45 15.61
CA TYR A 469 2.83 -13.92 14.51
C TYR A 469 2.23 -13.56 13.15
N ASP A 470 2.92 -12.70 12.41
CA ASP A 470 2.43 -12.11 11.15
C ASP A 470 3.11 -12.66 9.89
N GLY A 471 3.89 -13.74 9.99
CA GLY A 471 4.64 -14.30 8.87
C GLY A 471 5.74 -13.36 8.38
N GLN A 472 6.61 -12.94 9.29
CA GLN A 472 7.66 -11.96 9.00
C GLN A 472 9.03 -12.56 8.68
N PHE A 473 9.21 -13.88 8.81
CA PHE A 473 10.52 -14.52 8.67
C PHE A 473 10.59 -15.54 7.53
N GLU A 474 9.48 -16.21 7.18
CA GLU A 474 9.51 -17.46 6.42
C GLU A 474 10.07 -17.27 5.02
N PHE A 475 9.52 -16.31 4.28
CA PHE A 475 9.98 -16.05 2.92
C PHE A 475 11.43 -15.58 2.90
N MET A 476 11.84 -14.77 3.89
CA MET A 476 13.17 -14.17 3.94
C MET A 476 14.23 -15.19 4.36
N GLY A 477 13.90 -16.08 5.30
CA GLY A 477 14.73 -17.19 5.74
C GLY A 477 14.62 -18.43 4.86
N ARG A 478 13.72 -18.46 3.87
CA ARG A 478 13.38 -19.65 3.08
C ARG A 478 12.94 -20.83 3.95
N MET A 479 12.28 -20.52 5.05
CA MET A 479 11.81 -21.49 6.04
C MET A 479 10.63 -22.27 5.51
N THR A 480 10.64 -23.59 5.71
CA THR A 480 9.61 -24.50 5.20
C THR A 480 8.75 -25.10 6.30
N ARG A 481 9.19 -24.98 7.54
CA ARG A 481 8.49 -25.52 8.70
C ARG A 481 7.70 -24.42 9.41
N PRO A 482 6.49 -24.73 9.91
CA PRO A 482 5.74 -23.80 10.72
C PRO A 482 6.45 -23.40 12.02
N ILE A 483 6.30 -22.14 12.41
CA ILE A 483 6.65 -21.62 13.73
C ILE A 483 5.49 -21.86 14.69
N SER A 484 5.78 -22.43 15.86
CA SER A 484 4.77 -22.75 16.87
C SER A 484 4.38 -21.50 17.67
N ASN A 485 3.11 -21.12 17.67
CA ASN A 485 2.63 -20.03 18.54
C ASN A 485 2.51 -20.52 19.99
N LEU A 486 3.17 -19.82 20.90
CA LEU A 486 3.21 -20.14 22.33
C LEU A 486 2.35 -19.13 23.08
N TYR A 487 1.20 -19.58 23.58
CA TYR A 487 0.26 -18.74 24.32
C TYR A 487 0.43 -18.95 25.83
N GLY A 488 0.89 -17.92 26.52
CA GLY A 488 1.09 -17.92 27.96
C GLY A 488 2.34 -18.68 28.41
N GLN A 489 2.64 -18.55 29.71
CA GLN A 489 3.85 -19.11 30.30
C GLN A 489 3.91 -20.64 30.23
N GLN A 490 2.79 -21.34 30.44
CA GLN A 490 2.78 -22.81 30.42
C GLN A 490 3.19 -23.38 29.05
N ALA A 491 2.70 -22.80 27.95
CA ALA A 491 3.06 -23.24 26.61
C ALA A 491 4.55 -23.12 26.33
N LEU A 492 5.19 -22.06 26.86
CA LEU A 492 6.65 -21.91 26.81
C LEU A 492 7.37 -23.00 27.61
N GLN A 493 6.92 -23.29 28.84
CA GLN A 493 7.53 -24.34 29.66
C GLN A 493 7.43 -25.71 28.98
N ASP A 494 6.25 -26.05 28.45
CA ASP A 494 6.00 -27.32 27.76
C ASP A 494 6.81 -27.42 26.45
N PHE A 495 6.99 -26.30 25.75
CA PHE A 495 7.81 -26.23 24.54
C PHE A 495 9.30 -26.42 24.88
N ALA A 496 9.81 -25.74 25.91
CA ALA A 496 11.20 -25.86 26.34
C ALA A 496 11.54 -27.29 26.81
N ALA A 497 10.61 -27.95 27.52
CA ALA A 497 10.76 -29.33 27.95
C ALA A 497 10.81 -30.31 26.77
N ARG A 498 9.95 -30.12 25.76
CA ARG A 498 9.91 -30.97 24.55
C ARG A 498 11.04 -30.69 23.57
N HIS A 499 11.54 -29.46 23.55
CA HIS A 499 12.54 -28.98 22.60
C HIS A 499 13.72 -28.35 23.34
N PRO A 500 14.62 -29.15 23.94
CA PRO A 500 15.76 -28.64 24.70
C PRO A 500 16.77 -27.85 23.85
N ARG A 501 16.72 -28.02 22.52
CA ARG A 501 17.50 -27.20 21.56
C ARG A 501 16.63 -26.18 20.82
N GLY A 502 15.37 -26.01 21.20
CA GLY A 502 14.44 -25.11 20.52
C GLY A 502 14.84 -23.64 20.65
N LEU A 503 14.34 -22.81 19.74
CA LEU A 503 14.43 -21.36 19.83
C LEU A 503 13.05 -20.76 20.10
N VAL A 504 13.03 -19.64 20.82
CA VAL A 504 11.79 -18.89 21.09
C VAL A 504 11.99 -17.41 20.75
N LEU A 505 11.05 -16.84 20.00
CA LEU A 505 10.97 -15.40 19.73
C LEU A 505 10.08 -14.70 20.76
N THR A 506 10.46 -13.48 21.11
CA THR A 506 9.73 -12.56 22.00
C THR A 506 9.84 -11.13 21.50
N TYR A 507 8.91 -10.26 21.92
CA TYR A 507 8.83 -8.87 21.46
C TYR A 507 8.74 -7.88 22.63
N PRO A 508 9.80 -7.70 23.44
CA PRO A 508 9.74 -6.84 24.61
C PRO A 508 9.66 -5.35 24.23
N ASP A 509 8.85 -4.58 24.95
CA ASP A 509 8.76 -3.12 24.79
C ASP A 509 10.06 -2.43 25.25
N LEU A 510 10.62 -2.91 26.35
CA LEU A 510 11.85 -2.44 26.97
C LEU A 510 12.79 -3.62 27.20
N LEU A 511 14.08 -3.37 27.00
CA LEU A 511 15.10 -4.37 27.31
C LEU A 511 15.50 -4.31 28.78
N VAL A 512 15.81 -5.47 29.33
CA VAL A 512 16.43 -5.67 30.65
C VAL A 512 17.80 -6.34 30.50
N ALA A 513 18.65 -6.31 31.53
CA ALA A 513 19.98 -6.93 31.47
C ALA A 513 20.00 -8.38 30.98
N ASN A 514 18.98 -9.16 31.35
CA ASN A 514 18.88 -10.56 30.92
C ASN A 514 18.74 -10.70 29.39
N ASP A 515 18.11 -9.75 28.72
CA ASP A 515 17.99 -9.75 27.25
C ASP A 515 19.35 -9.58 26.59
N LEU A 516 20.19 -8.69 27.14
CA LEU A 516 21.52 -8.41 26.61
C LEU A 516 22.54 -9.49 26.97
N ARG A 517 22.27 -10.27 28.02
CA ARG A 517 23.19 -11.29 28.53
C ARG A 517 22.89 -12.68 27.99
N TYR A 518 21.62 -13.08 27.96
CA TYR A 518 21.21 -14.48 27.77
C TYR A 518 20.51 -14.75 26.44
N ALA A 519 20.01 -13.73 25.74
CA ALA A 519 19.41 -13.94 24.42
C ALA A 519 20.48 -14.34 23.39
N ARG A 520 20.06 -15.01 22.32
CA ARG A 520 20.93 -15.30 21.17
C ARG A 520 21.07 -14.08 20.25
N LEU A 521 19.98 -13.35 20.06
CA LEU A 521 19.94 -12.16 19.22
C LEU A 521 18.96 -11.16 19.79
N VAL A 522 19.34 -9.88 19.81
CA VAL A 522 18.47 -8.75 20.11
C VAL A 522 18.61 -7.73 19.00
N GLN A 523 17.47 -7.31 18.44
CA GLN A 523 17.41 -6.26 17.43
C GLN A 523 16.17 -5.38 17.62
N PRO A 524 16.20 -4.11 17.16
CA PRO A 524 14.99 -3.30 17.05
C PRO A 524 13.96 -3.98 16.15
N TYR A 525 12.68 -3.88 16.51
CA TYR A 525 11.56 -4.38 15.71
C TYR A 525 10.39 -3.41 15.80
N ARG A 526 10.19 -2.62 14.74
CA ARG A 526 9.18 -1.57 14.66
C ARG A 526 9.32 -0.64 15.89
N GLY A 527 8.28 -0.51 16.71
CA GLY A 527 8.28 0.30 17.93
C GLY A 527 8.84 -0.39 19.17
N VAL A 528 9.18 -1.67 19.08
CA VAL A 528 9.59 -2.53 20.20
C VAL A 528 10.93 -3.20 19.87
N TRP A 529 11.28 -4.27 20.59
CA TRP A 529 12.42 -5.12 20.30
C TRP A 529 11.99 -6.49 19.82
N LEU A 530 12.90 -7.19 19.16
CA LEU A 530 12.81 -8.60 18.87
C LEU A 530 13.99 -9.29 19.55
N ALA A 531 13.70 -10.27 20.40
CA ALA A 531 14.69 -11.09 21.06
C ALA A 531 14.45 -12.58 20.74
N ILE A 532 15.52 -13.28 20.38
CA ILE A 532 15.53 -14.72 20.11
C ILE A 532 16.33 -15.43 21.19
N TRP A 533 15.76 -16.47 21.77
CA TRP A 533 16.29 -17.18 22.92
C TRP A 533 16.45 -18.66 22.64
N ASP A 534 17.36 -19.33 23.35
CA ASP A 534 17.21 -20.77 23.54
C ASP A 534 16.00 -21.01 24.47
N ALA A 535 15.13 -21.95 24.09
CA ALA A 535 13.88 -22.20 24.80
C ALA A 535 14.07 -22.50 26.31
N PRO A 536 15.05 -23.34 26.73
CA PRO A 536 15.27 -23.59 28.16
C PRO A 536 15.73 -22.36 28.93
N THR A 537 16.54 -21.50 28.33
CA THR A 537 17.06 -20.28 28.95
C THR A 537 15.91 -19.33 29.30
N LEU A 538 15.03 -19.05 28.33
CA LEU A 538 13.87 -18.19 28.55
C LEU A 538 12.90 -18.81 29.58
N ALA A 539 12.68 -20.12 29.51
CA ALA A 539 11.82 -20.84 30.45
C ALA A 539 12.32 -20.84 31.90
N LEU A 540 13.65 -20.81 32.13
CA LEU A 540 14.24 -20.63 33.46
C LEU A 540 14.05 -19.21 33.97
N LEU A 541 14.33 -18.21 33.12
CA LEU A 541 14.17 -16.79 33.46
C LEU A 541 12.73 -16.45 33.84
N GLU A 542 11.73 -16.96 33.10
CA GLU A 542 10.30 -16.79 33.42
C GLU A 542 9.89 -17.45 34.75
N ARG A 543 10.66 -18.43 35.24
CA ARG A 543 10.47 -19.04 36.57
C ARG A 543 11.25 -18.31 37.68
N GLY A 544 11.90 -17.18 37.36
CA GLY A 544 12.77 -16.47 38.29
C GLY A 544 14.06 -17.22 38.62
N GLN A 545 14.48 -18.17 37.78
CA GLN A 545 15.69 -18.96 37.97
C GLN A 545 16.82 -18.44 37.07
N GLN A 546 18.05 -18.46 37.59
CA GLN A 546 19.22 -18.04 36.82
C GLN A 546 19.63 -19.16 35.84
N PRO A 547 19.66 -18.90 34.53
CA PRO A 547 20.13 -19.87 33.54
C PRO A 547 21.66 -19.98 33.54
N PRO A 548 22.22 -21.07 32.99
CA PRO A 548 23.67 -21.17 32.76
C PRO A 548 24.15 -20.09 31.80
N GLU A 549 25.42 -19.68 31.94
CA GLU A 549 26.02 -18.70 31.02
C GLU A 549 26.05 -19.23 29.58
N PRO A 550 25.67 -18.39 28.60
CA PRO A 550 25.62 -18.82 27.22
C PRO A 550 27.04 -19.01 26.67
N ALA A 551 27.22 -20.05 25.85
CA ALA A 551 28.52 -20.36 25.24
C ALA A 551 29.01 -19.28 24.26
N ALA A 552 28.12 -18.42 23.77
CA ALA A 552 28.42 -17.31 22.89
C ALA A 552 27.66 -16.07 23.38
N PRO A 553 28.23 -14.86 23.25
CA PRO A 553 27.57 -13.63 23.64
C PRO A 553 26.34 -13.36 22.75
N THR A 554 25.39 -12.59 23.29
CA THR A 554 24.23 -12.12 22.55
C THR A 554 24.64 -11.29 21.33
N ILE A 555 24.04 -11.59 20.17
CA ILE A 555 24.22 -10.78 18.96
C ILE A 555 23.35 -9.53 19.08
N LEU A 556 23.99 -8.37 19.26
CA LEU A 556 23.33 -7.08 19.40
C LEU A 556 23.35 -6.31 18.07
N LEU A 557 22.17 -6.03 17.52
CA LEU A 557 22.00 -5.30 16.25
C LEU A 557 21.40 -3.90 16.49
N PRO A 558 21.71 -2.87 15.68
CA PRO A 558 22.60 -2.90 14.53
C PRO A 558 24.09 -3.01 14.90
N SER A 559 24.47 -2.66 16.14
CA SER A 559 25.82 -2.86 16.68
C SER A 559 25.81 -2.86 18.20
N ALA A 560 26.83 -3.45 18.84
CA ALA A 560 26.97 -3.45 20.30
C ALA A 560 27.07 -2.03 20.90
N GLY A 561 27.59 -1.05 20.13
CA GLY A 561 27.66 0.36 20.51
C GLY A 561 26.39 1.16 20.17
N TYR A 562 25.29 0.51 19.79
CA TYR A 562 24.04 1.22 19.54
C TYR A 562 23.55 1.86 20.84
N TRP A 563 23.34 3.17 20.79
CA TRP A 563 23.13 4.01 21.98
C TRP A 563 21.96 3.58 22.86
N ARG A 564 20.94 2.90 22.30
CA ARG A 564 19.80 2.36 23.06
C ARG A 564 20.18 1.21 24.00
N TYR A 565 21.37 0.62 23.86
CA TYR A 565 21.90 -0.38 24.78
C TYR A 565 22.59 0.23 26.01
N ALA A 566 23.04 1.49 25.93
CA ALA A 566 23.90 2.10 26.95
C ALA A 566 23.22 2.36 28.31
N GLY A 567 21.90 2.18 28.42
CA GLY A 567 21.12 2.40 29.64
C GLY A 567 20.33 1.19 30.14
N VAL A 568 20.56 0.00 29.56
CA VAL A 568 19.93 -1.24 30.01
C VAL A 568 20.77 -1.78 31.17
N GLN A 569 20.25 -1.63 32.39
CA GLN A 569 20.89 -2.09 33.63
C GLN A 569 20.40 -3.47 34.05
#